data_AF-A0A177BYG5-F1
#
_entry.id   AF-A0A177BYG5-F1
#
_cell.length_a   1.000
_cell.length_b   1.000
_cell.length_c   1.000
_cell.angle_alpha   90.00
_cell.angle_beta   90.00
_cell.angle_gamma   90.00
#
_symmetry.space_group_name_H-M   'P 1'
#
loop_
_entity.id
_entity.type
_entity.pdbx_description
1 polymer ?
#
loop_
_entity_poly.entity_id
_entity_poly.type
_entity_poly.pdbx_seq_one_letter_code
_entity_poly.pdbx_strand_id
1 'polypeptide(L)'
;GAHAEDYLLHVWSAHLRLLENTHVPSITSDPNAYHFGTSVYASKEEVVNFLHDIWHQPLDEENPELGYRPIICLQHGNPLGHRATWKELGFDPMKMDTTIAMLDNQVIAQQSKLTRNSYAEIDYLLSQFKIQPRDSTNCGNAAVYITISSVLCALRQHLYQSLRNPKSKPGQYGQSASKTAQAVVNEWMERPTPAPPVGNEAYCLRCKSHEHLFTECPLYFD
;
A
#
# COMPACT_ATOMS: atom_id res chain seq x y z
N GLY A 1 -2.00 15.98 -11.93
CA GLY A 1 -2.65 16.07 -13.24
C GLY A 1 -3.90 15.21 -13.32
N ALA A 2 -4.10 14.53 -14.46
CA ALA A 2 -5.37 13.96 -14.90
C ALA A 2 -5.91 12.78 -14.07
N HIS A 3 -5.04 12.10 -13.33
CA HIS A 3 -5.35 10.94 -12.49
C HIS A 3 -4.68 11.07 -11.11
N ALA A 4 -4.69 12.29 -10.55
CA ALA A 4 -4.10 12.61 -9.25
C ALA A 4 -2.59 12.30 -9.14
N GLU A 5 -1.87 12.23 -10.26
CA GLU A 5 -0.43 11.89 -10.27
C GLU A 5 0.38 12.81 -9.35
N ASP A 6 0.04 14.10 -9.25
CA ASP A 6 0.74 15.04 -8.37
C ASP A 6 0.64 14.64 -6.89
N TYR A 7 -0.48 14.03 -6.46
CA TYR A 7 -0.62 13.50 -5.10
C TYR A 7 0.07 12.14 -4.95
N LEU A 8 -0.10 11.26 -5.95
CA LEU A 8 0.44 9.90 -5.90
C LEU A 8 1.97 9.87 -5.95
N LEU A 9 2.61 10.85 -6.59
CA LEU A 9 4.07 11.00 -6.63
C LEU A 9 4.70 11.21 -5.24
N HIS A 10 3.92 11.65 -4.25
CA HIS A 10 4.39 11.84 -2.87
C HIS A 10 4.11 10.63 -1.97
N VAL A 11 3.48 9.57 -2.49
CA VAL A 11 3.26 8.37 -1.69
C VAL A 11 4.56 7.58 -1.63
N TRP A 12 4.96 7.25 -0.41
CA TRP A 12 6.06 6.33 -0.14
C TRP A 12 5.48 4.98 0.27
N SER A 13 6.08 3.89 -0.19
CA SER A 13 5.59 2.52 0.06
C SER A 13 6.70 1.60 0.54
N ALA A 14 6.33 0.65 1.40
CA ALA A 14 7.25 -0.35 1.93
C ALA A 14 6.55 -1.71 2.00
N HIS A 15 7.33 -2.77 1.77
CA HIS A 15 6.87 -4.15 1.89
C HIS A 15 7.84 -4.93 2.79
N LEU A 16 7.34 -5.32 3.97
CA LEU A 16 8.11 -5.98 5.02
C LEU A 16 7.65 -7.43 5.15
N ARG A 17 8.59 -8.37 5.05
CA ARG A 17 8.37 -9.80 5.29
C ARG A 17 8.90 -10.17 6.66
N LEU A 18 8.01 -10.63 7.54
CA LEU A 18 8.40 -11.05 8.88
C LEU A 18 9.25 -12.32 8.83
N LEU A 19 10.49 -12.25 9.35
CA LEU A 19 11.42 -13.38 9.42
C LEU A 19 10.78 -14.62 10.07
N GLU A 20 10.00 -14.44 11.13
CA GLU A 20 9.32 -15.53 11.83
C GLU A 20 8.32 -16.29 10.96
N ASN A 21 7.67 -15.65 9.98
CA ASN A 21 6.59 -16.23 9.16
C ASN A 21 7.03 -16.58 7.73
N THR A 22 8.29 -16.30 7.39
CA THR A 22 8.82 -16.53 6.04
C THR A 22 8.90 -18.01 5.65
N HIS A 23 8.83 -18.94 6.61
CA HIS A 23 8.85 -20.39 6.37
C HIS A 23 7.56 -20.96 5.78
N VAL A 24 6.50 -20.16 5.63
CA VAL A 24 5.26 -20.56 4.94
C VAL A 24 5.36 -20.11 3.48
N PRO A 25 5.74 -20.99 2.52
CA PRO A 25 5.65 -20.65 1.12
C PRO A 25 4.17 -20.53 0.76
N SER A 26 3.64 -19.30 0.73
CA SER A 26 2.43 -19.10 -0.05
C SER A 26 2.87 -19.24 -1.51
N ILE A 27 2.19 -20.13 -2.25
CA ILE A 27 2.37 -20.35 -3.69
C ILE A 27 2.25 -19.03 -4.50
N THR A 28 1.82 -17.94 -3.84
CA THR A 28 1.56 -16.60 -4.37
C THR A 28 2.54 -15.52 -3.90
N SER A 29 3.58 -15.84 -3.13
CA SER A 29 4.49 -14.84 -2.48
C SER A 29 5.92 -14.86 -3.04
N ASP A 30 6.04 -14.72 -4.35
CA ASP A 30 7.35 -14.39 -4.95
C ASP A 30 7.85 -13.07 -4.32
N PRO A 31 9.03 -13.06 -3.63
CA PRO A 31 9.61 -11.84 -3.09
C PRO A 31 9.76 -10.72 -4.11
N ASN A 32 9.94 -11.08 -5.39
CA ASN A 32 10.14 -10.17 -6.50
C ASN A 32 8.83 -9.64 -7.09
N ALA A 33 7.67 -10.09 -6.60
CA ALA A 33 6.37 -9.66 -7.11
C ALA A 33 5.95 -8.27 -6.62
N TYR A 34 6.74 -7.61 -5.77
CA TYR A 34 6.46 -6.26 -5.30
C TYR A 34 6.94 -5.23 -6.33
N HIS A 35 6.00 -4.46 -6.90
CA HIS A 35 6.26 -3.59 -8.06
C HIS A 35 6.53 -2.13 -7.71
N PHE A 36 6.29 -1.72 -6.46
CA PHE A 36 6.36 -0.32 -6.04
C PHE A 36 7.57 0.02 -5.18
N GLY A 37 8.49 -0.94 -4.98
CA GLY A 37 9.63 -0.78 -4.09
C GLY A 37 10.43 -2.08 -3.97
N THR A 38 11.21 -2.18 -2.90
CA THR A 38 11.96 -3.38 -2.54
C THR A 38 11.30 -4.09 -1.36
N SER A 39 11.16 -5.41 -1.47
CA SER A 39 10.76 -6.26 -0.34
C SER A 39 11.95 -6.44 0.59
N VAL A 40 11.78 -6.21 1.89
CA VAL A 40 12.81 -6.53 2.90
C VAL A 40 12.32 -7.58 3.88
N TYR A 41 13.25 -8.31 4.46
CA TYR A 41 13.06 -9.28 5.51
C TYR A 41 13.44 -8.65 6.84
N ALA A 42 12.48 -8.56 7.75
CA ALA A 42 12.64 -7.88 9.04
C ALA A 42 12.11 -8.75 10.19
N SER A 43 12.74 -8.66 11.34
CA SER A 43 12.22 -9.20 12.58
C SER A 43 10.94 -8.47 12.99
N LYS A 44 10.15 -9.11 13.86
CA LYS A 44 8.94 -8.50 14.40
C LYS A 44 9.24 -7.19 15.14
N GLU A 45 10.33 -7.16 15.90
CA GLU A 45 10.77 -5.97 16.64
C GLU A 45 11.09 -4.80 15.70
N GLU A 46 11.87 -5.05 14.64
CA GLU A 46 12.17 -4.03 13.62
C GLU A 46 10.91 -3.49 12.96
N VAL A 47 9.94 -4.36 12.61
CA VAL A 47 8.67 -3.94 12.02
C VAL A 47 7.86 -3.08 12.99
N VAL A 48 7.77 -3.47 14.26
CA VAL A 48 7.02 -2.71 15.28
C VAL A 48 7.66 -1.33 15.50
N ASN A 49 8.99 -1.27 15.68
CA ASN A 49 9.72 -0.01 15.84
C ASN A 49 9.51 0.88 14.62
N PHE A 50 9.63 0.32 13.42
CA PHE A 50 9.41 1.06 12.18
C PHE A 50 7.99 1.63 12.06
N LEU A 51 6.97 0.86 12.44
CA LEU A 51 5.58 1.35 12.48
C LEU A 51 5.39 2.45 13.52
N HIS A 52 6.04 2.35 14.68
CA HIS A 52 6.05 3.42 15.68
C HIS A 52 6.69 4.70 15.15
N ASP A 53 7.81 4.60 14.44
CA ASP A 53 8.48 5.75 13.82
C ASP A 53 7.58 6.44 12.79
N ILE A 54 6.83 5.67 11.99
CA ILE A 54 5.84 6.23 11.06
C ILE A 54 4.71 6.94 11.81
N TRP A 55 4.17 6.34 12.88
CA TRP A 55 3.03 6.89 13.61
C TRP A 55 3.37 8.09 14.51
N HIS A 56 4.65 8.29 14.83
CA HIS A 56 5.12 9.36 15.72
C HIS A 56 6.10 10.29 15.01
N GLN A 57 5.89 10.53 13.71
CA GLN A 57 6.64 11.57 13.01
C GLN A 57 6.34 12.94 13.63
N PRO A 58 7.36 13.74 13.98
CA PRO A 58 7.15 15.06 14.54
C PRO A 58 6.44 15.96 13.53
N LEU A 59 5.57 16.84 14.03
CA LEU A 59 4.91 17.85 13.19
C LEU A 59 5.95 18.75 12.53
N ASP A 60 6.95 19.16 13.31
CA ASP A 60 8.11 19.93 12.92
C ASP A 60 9.37 19.26 13.49
N GLU A 61 10.32 18.89 12.62
CA GLU A 61 11.58 18.26 13.03
C GLU A 61 12.48 19.20 13.83
N GLU A 62 12.38 20.51 13.59
CA GLU A 62 13.17 21.52 14.30
C GLU A 62 12.53 21.91 15.65
N ASN A 63 11.23 21.68 15.82
CA ASN A 63 10.46 22.03 17.02
C ASN A 63 9.56 20.85 17.50
N PRO A 64 10.14 19.77 18.05
CA PRO A 64 9.41 18.54 18.40
C PRO A 64 8.32 18.73 19.47
N GLU A 65 8.40 19.77 20.29
CA GLU A 65 7.41 20.10 21.31
C GLU A 65 6.02 20.46 20.75
N LEU A 66 5.94 20.75 19.45
CA LEU A 66 4.67 20.96 18.74
C LEU A 66 3.85 19.67 18.59
N GLY A 67 4.43 18.52 18.93
CA GLY A 67 3.78 17.21 18.91
C GLY A 67 3.96 16.48 17.59
N TYR A 68 3.11 15.48 17.35
CA TYR A 68 3.22 14.56 16.23
C TYR A 68 2.21 14.87 15.12
N ARG A 69 2.52 14.39 13.91
CA ARG A 69 1.62 14.50 12.75
C ARG A 69 0.37 13.65 12.98
N PRO A 70 -0.85 14.18 12.70
CA PRO A 70 -2.05 13.38 12.76
C PRO A 70 -2.10 12.33 11.64
N ILE A 71 -2.47 11.10 11.99
CA ILE A 71 -2.50 9.95 11.08
C ILE A 71 -3.94 9.59 10.71
N ILE A 72 -4.17 9.41 9.41
CA ILE A 72 -5.36 8.77 8.87
C ILE A 72 -4.95 7.37 8.41
N CYS A 73 -5.44 6.35 9.09
CA CYS A 73 -5.16 4.96 8.73
C CYS A 73 -6.21 4.47 7.73
N LEU A 74 -5.76 3.98 6.58
CA LEU A 74 -6.59 3.44 5.52
C LEU A 74 -6.51 1.92 5.49
N GLN A 75 -7.66 1.26 5.48
CA GLN A 75 -7.80 -0.19 5.31
C GLN A 75 -8.73 -0.53 4.15
N HIS A 76 -8.80 -1.81 3.81
CA HIS A 76 -9.76 -2.33 2.84
C HIS A 76 -10.41 -3.59 3.41
N GLY A 77 -11.72 -3.55 3.60
CA GLY A 77 -12.52 -4.69 4.02
C GLY A 77 -12.20 -5.21 5.44
N ASN A 78 -12.45 -6.51 5.63
CA ASN A 78 -12.55 -7.27 6.89
C ASN A 78 -11.83 -6.65 8.13
N PRO A 79 -12.52 -5.78 8.90
CA PRO A 79 -11.92 -5.13 10.07
C PRO A 79 -11.60 -6.10 11.21
N LEU A 80 -12.22 -7.29 11.26
CA LEU A 80 -11.92 -8.31 12.25
C LEU A 80 -10.59 -9.01 11.96
N GLY A 81 -10.30 -9.28 10.67
CA GLY A 81 -9.03 -9.85 10.23
C GLY A 81 -7.86 -8.93 10.56
N HIS A 82 -8.00 -7.64 10.22
CA HIS A 82 -6.97 -6.63 10.52
C HIS A 82 -6.65 -6.54 12.02
N ARG A 83 -7.67 -6.57 12.89
CA ARG A 83 -7.48 -6.55 14.35
C ARG A 83 -6.71 -7.75 14.89
N ALA A 84 -6.93 -8.94 14.32
CA ALA A 84 -6.18 -10.13 14.73
C ALA A 84 -4.69 -9.98 14.36
N THR A 85 -4.40 -9.53 13.14
CA THR A 85 -3.03 -9.26 12.67
C THR A 85 -2.34 -8.18 13.51
N TRP A 86 -3.03 -7.09 13.83
CA TRP A 86 -2.52 -6.03 14.70
C TRP A 86 -2.17 -6.54 16.10
N LYS A 87 -3.04 -7.35 16.68
CA LYS A 87 -2.80 -7.97 18.00
C LYS A 87 -1.60 -8.92 17.95
N GLU A 88 -1.49 -9.72 16.90
CA GLU A 88 -0.36 -10.63 16.73
C GLU A 88 0.95 -9.85 16.56
N LEU A 89 0.96 -8.79 15.76
CA LEU A 89 2.13 -7.93 15.57
C LEU A 89 2.51 -7.16 16.85
N GLY A 90 1.54 -6.91 17.73
CA GLY A 90 1.72 -6.07 18.92
C GLY A 90 1.59 -4.58 18.62
N PHE A 91 0.96 -4.22 17.50
CA PHE A 91 0.79 -2.84 17.04
C PHE A 91 -0.68 -2.61 16.67
N ASP A 92 -1.38 -1.74 17.40
CA ASP A 92 -2.81 -1.43 17.18
C ASP A 92 -2.98 0.03 16.78
N PRO A 93 -3.16 0.35 15.47
CA PRO A 93 -3.31 1.71 14.98
C PRO A 93 -4.45 2.47 15.68
N MET A 94 -5.53 1.78 16.10
CA MET A 94 -6.69 2.44 16.72
C MET A 94 -6.40 2.93 18.14
N LYS A 95 -5.32 2.46 18.77
CA LYS A 95 -4.94 2.85 20.14
C LYS A 95 -3.87 3.93 20.17
N MET A 96 -3.33 4.31 19.01
CA MET A 96 -2.36 5.39 18.92
C MET A 96 -3.07 6.73 19.06
N ASP A 97 -2.52 7.61 19.88
CA ASP A 97 -3.02 8.97 20.11
C ASP A 97 -2.90 9.85 18.85
N THR A 98 -1.95 9.55 17.98
CA THR A 98 -1.77 10.23 16.69
C THR A 98 -2.81 9.80 15.63
N THR A 99 -3.51 8.67 15.80
CA THR A 99 -4.54 8.22 14.85
C THR A 99 -5.83 9.02 15.03
N ILE A 100 -6.10 9.94 14.09
CA ILE A 100 -7.30 10.79 14.12
C ILE A 100 -8.48 10.19 13.35
N ALA A 101 -8.24 9.25 12.44
CA ALA A 101 -9.29 8.58 11.68
C ALA A 101 -8.87 7.21 11.16
N MET A 102 -9.83 6.30 11.11
CA MET A 102 -9.74 5.00 10.43
C MET A 102 -10.72 5.02 9.26
N LEU A 103 -10.21 4.88 8.03
CA LEU A 103 -11.01 4.89 6.81
C LEU A 103 -10.99 3.52 6.12
N ASP A 104 -12.11 3.15 5.50
CA ASP A 104 -12.22 1.95 4.68
C ASP A 104 -12.42 2.33 3.21
N ASN A 105 -11.55 1.85 2.33
CA ASN A 105 -11.64 2.07 0.88
C ASN A 105 -12.99 1.58 0.30
N GLN A 106 -13.56 0.48 0.80
CA GLN A 106 -14.88 0.01 0.33
C GLN A 106 -15.97 1.04 0.63
N VAL A 107 -15.91 1.68 1.80
CA VAL A 107 -16.83 2.75 2.20
C VAL A 107 -16.59 4.02 1.36
N ILE A 108 -15.32 4.41 1.15
CA ILE A 108 -14.97 5.55 0.29
C ILE A 108 -15.50 5.34 -1.14
N ALA A 109 -15.35 4.13 -1.69
CA ALA A 109 -15.85 3.78 -3.02
C ALA A 109 -17.38 3.86 -3.13
N GLN A 110 -18.11 3.47 -2.08
CA GLN A 110 -19.56 3.64 -2.02
C GLN A 110 -19.96 5.12 -1.94
N GLN A 111 -19.35 5.89 -1.04
CA GLN A 111 -19.66 7.31 -0.82
C GLN A 111 -19.35 8.16 -2.06
N SER A 112 -18.28 7.83 -2.79
CA SER A 112 -17.94 8.46 -4.08
C SER A 112 -18.81 8.01 -5.26
N LYS A 113 -19.80 7.14 -5.00
CA LYS A 113 -20.72 6.55 -5.98
C LYS A 113 -19.99 5.81 -7.10
N LEU A 114 -18.82 5.23 -6.79
CA LEU A 114 -18.09 4.37 -7.72
C LEU A 114 -18.79 3.01 -7.84
N THR A 115 -19.24 2.46 -6.71
CA THR A 115 -19.98 1.21 -6.64
C THR A 115 -21.11 1.28 -5.62
N ARG A 116 -22.05 0.33 -5.73
CA ARG A 116 -23.08 0.07 -4.70
C ARG A 116 -22.73 -1.14 -3.84
N ASN A 117 -21.76 -1.96 -4.25
CA ASN A 117 -21.34 -3.14 -3.50
C ASN A 117 -20.51 -2.73 -2.27
N SER A 118 -20.99 -3.07 -1.08
CA SER A 118 -20.29 -2.81 0.19
C SER A 118 -19.05 -3.68 0.40
N TYR A 119 -18.94 -4.77 -0.34
CA TYR A 119 -17.85 -5.73 -0.28
C TYR A 119 -17.13 -5.79 -1.63
N ALA A 120 -16.94 -4.63 -2.25
CA ALA A 120 -16.25 -4.54 -3.52
C ALA A 120 -14.76 -4.87 -3.33
N GLU A 121 -14.31 -5.94 -3.97
CA GLU A 121 -12.90 -6.31 -4.02
C GLU A 121 -12.05 -5.22 -4.69
N ILE A 122 -10.78 -5.11 -4.30
CA ILE A 122 -9.87 -4.08 -4.79
C ILE A 122 -9.71 -4.13 -6.32
N ASP A 123 -9.57 -5.31 -6.91
CA ASP A 123 -9.42 -5.48 -8.36
C ASP A 123 -10.65 -4.96 -9.12
N TYR A 124 -11.84 -5.17 -8.56
CA TYR A 124 -13.07 -4.62 -9.11
C TYR A 124 -13.08 -3.08 -9.03
N LEU A 125 -12.67 -2.49 -7.90
CA LEU A 125 -12.60 -1.03 -7.75
C LEU A 125 -11.62 -0.40 -8.75
N LEU A 126 -10.41 -0.98 -8.89
CA LEU A 126 -9.40 -0.55 -9.85
C LEU A 126 -9.90 -0.65 -11.30
N SER A 127 -10.67 -1.69 -11.63
CA SER A 127 -11.24 -1.84 -12.98
C SER A 127 -12.18 -0.69 -13.37
N GLN A 128 -12.85 -0.05 -12.40
CA GLN A 128 -13.69 1.12 -12.66
C GLN A 128 -12.86 2.35 -13.09
N PHE A 129 -11.57 2.36 -12.73
CA PHE A 129 -10.58 3.33 -13.18
C PHE A 129 -9.80 2.89 -14.41
N LYS A 130 -10.14 1.74 -15.01
CA LYS A 130 -9.40 1.11 -16.11
C LYS A 130 -7.95 0.77 -15.70
N ILE A 131 -7.74 0.43 -14.43
CA ILE A 131 -6.47 -0.06 -13.90
C ILE A 131 -6.55 -1.59 -13.79
N GLN A 132 -5.56 -2.27 -14.35
CA GLN A 132 -5.33 -3.71 -14.24
C GLN A 132 -4.15 -3.91 -13.27
N PRO A 133 -4.41 -4.41 -12.04
CA PRO A 133 -3.34 -4.63 -11.08
C PRO A 133 -2.43 -5.78 -11.52
N ARG A 134 -1.14 -5.63 -11.23
CA ARG A 134 -0.13 -6.71 -11.26
C ARG A 134 0.12 -7.20 -9.85
N ASP A 135 0.09 -8.52 -9.67
CA ASP A 135 0.36 -9.22 -8.41
C ASP A 135 -0.38 -8.62 -7.21
N SER A 136 -1.70 -8.44 -7.34
CA SER A 136 -2.56 -7.87 -6.28
C SER A 136 -2.62 -8.70 -5.00
N THR A 137 -2.17 -9.96 -5.05
CA THR A 137 -2.04 -10.83 -3.88
C THR A 137 -0.83 -10.52 -3.01
N ASN A 138 0.16 -9.78 -3.53
CA ASN A 138 1.27 -9.25 -2.73
C ASN A 138 0.74 -8.11 -1.84
N CYS A 139 0.95 -8.17 -0.53
CA CYS A 139 0.34 -7.21 0.40
C CYS A 139 0.87 -5.78 0.24
N GLY A 140 2.14 -5.61 -0.16
CA GLY A 140 2.72 -4.30 -0.50
C GLY A 140 2.03 -3.68 -1.72
N ASN A 141 1.87 -4.45 -2.80
CA ASN A 141 1.12 -4.00 -3.97
C ASN A 141 -0.34 -3.67 -3.62
N ALA A 142 -0.99 -4.54 -2.86
CA ALA A 142 -2.37 -4.34 -2.42
C ALA A 142 -2.54 -3.02 -1.65
N ALA A 143 -1.65 -2.72 -0.71
CA ALA A 143 -1.66 -1.46 0.05
C ALA A 143 -1.54 -0.22 -0.86
N VAL A 144 -0.65 -0.27 -1.86
CA VAL A 144 -0.49 0.81 -2.84
C VAL A 144 -1.75 0.95 -3.70
N TYR A 145 -2.30 -0.13 -4.22
CA TYR A 145 -3.54 -0.08 -4.99
C TYR A 145 -4.75 0.42 -4.18
N ILE A 146 -4.84 0.03 -2.91
CA ILE A 146 -5.86 0.54 -1.98
C ILE A 146 -5.73 2.06 -1.83
N THR A 147 -4.50 2.55 -1.71
CA THR A 147 -4.19 3.99 -1.64
C THR A 147 -4.59 4.70 -2.93
N ILE A 148 -4.17 4.19 -4.09
CA ILE A 148 -4.55 4.73 -5.41
C ILE A 148 -6.06 4.80 -5.55
N SER A 149 -6.76 3.69 -5.31
CA SER A 149 -8.23 3.61 -5.40
C SER A 149 -8.90 4.64 -4.50
N SER A 150 -8.41 4.80 -3.27
CA SER A 150 -9.00 5.72 -2.29
C SER A 150 -8.82 7.19 -2.70
N VAL A 151 -7.62 7.58 -3.15
CA VAL A 151 -7.35 8.92 -3.67
C VAL A 151 -8.20 9.21 -4.91
N LEU A 152 -8.27 8.27 -5.86
CA LEU A 152 -9.07 8.43 -7.08
C LEU A 152 -10.57 8.49 -6.78
N CYS A 153 -11.06 7.75 -5.77
CA CYS A 153 -12.45 7.84 -5.31
C CYS A 153 -12.75 9.20 -4.67
N ALA A 154 -11.88 9.67 -3.78
CA ALA A 154 -12.04 10.95 -3.09
C ALA A 154 -12.05 12.13 -4.07
N LEU A 155 -11.18 12.10 -5.08
CA LEU A 155 -11.06 13.16 -6.08
C LEU A 155 -11.93 12.94 -7.33
N ARG A 156 -12.72 11.86 -7.38
CA ARG A 156 -13.41 11.38 -8.59
C ARG A 156 -14.24 12.45 -9.30
N GLN A 157 -15.02 13.21 -8.53
CA GLN A 157 -15.87 14.26 -9.08
C GLN A 157 -15.02 15.41 -9.61
N HIS A 158 -14.00 15.82 -8.86
CA HIS A 158 -13.08 16.89 -9.28
C HIS A 158 -12.28 16.53 -10.54
N LEU A 159 -11.83 15.28 -10.65
CA LEU A 159 -10.99 14.83 -11.77
C LEU A 159 -11.79 14.55 -13.05
N TYR A 160 -13.00 13.99 -12.93
CA TYR A 160 -13.70 13.41 -14.08
C TYR A 160 -15.05 14.04 -14.40
N GLN A 161 -15.68 14.76 -13.46
CA GLN A 161 -17.01 15.31 -13.68
C GLN A 161 -16.95 16.44 -14.71
N SER A 162 -17.85 16.37 -15.69
CA SER A 162 -18.10 17.48 -16.61
C SER A 162 -19.54 17.39 -17.12
N LEU A 163 -20.01 18.41 -17.83
CA LEU A 163 -21.33 18.39 -18.47
C LEU A 163 -21.51 17.19 -19.42
N ARG A 164 -20.43 16.77 -20.09
CA ARG A 164 -20.42 15.59 -20.99
C ARG A 164 -20.17 14.27 -20.25
N ASN A 165 -19.81 14.33 -18.97
CA ASN A 165 -19.49 13.18 -18.12
C ASN A 165 -20.14 13.31 -16.73
N PRO A 166 -21.47 13.35 -16.63
CA PRO A 166 -22.16 13.53 -15.34
C PRO A 166 -21.92 12.38 -14.37
N LYS A 167 -21.54 11.20 -14.90
CA LYS A 167 -21.22 10.01 -14.11
C LYS A 167 -19.76 9.97 -13.67
N SER A 168 -18.92 10.96 -14.01
CA SER A 168 -17.50 11.02 -13.61
C SER A 168 -16.73 9.74 -13.98
N LYS A 169 -16.89 9.27 -15.23
CA LYS A 169 -16.17 8.10 -15.75
C LYS A 169 -14.76 8.48 -16.22
N PRO A 170 -13.71 7.76 -15.82
CA PRO A 170 -12.34 8.08 -16.21
C PRO A 170 -12.06 7.74 -17.68
N GLY A 171 -11.18 8.51 -18.32
CA GLY A 171 -10.67 8.20 -19.67
C GLY A 171 -11.71 8.34 -20.77
N GLN A 172 -12.69 9.22 -20.61
CA GLN A 172 -13.70 9.51 -21.65
C GLN A 172 -13.63 10.95 -22.18
N TYR A 173 -13.38 11.92 -21.30
CA TYR A 173 -13.41 13.35 -21.64
C TYR A 173 -12.39 14.15 -20.81
N GLY A 174 -12.12 15.38 -21.25
CA GLY A 174 -11.25 16.33 -20.54
C GLY A 174 -9.80 15.83 -20.44
N GLN A 175 -9.09 16.30 -19.41
CA GLN A 175 -7.70 15.90 -19.15
C GLN A 175 -7.55 14.39 -18.91
N SER A 176 -8.57 13.73 -18.34
CA SER A 176 -8.53 12.27 -18.14
C SER A 176 -8.46 11.45 -19.43
N ALA A 177 -8.75 12.04 -20.59
CA ALA A 177 -8.66 11.35 -21.88
C ALA A 177 -7.26 11.39 -22.52
N SER A 178 -6.38 12.32 -22.11
CA SER A 178 -5.06 12.48 -22.71
C SER A 178 -4.01 11.50 -22.17
N LYS A 179 -4.25 10.93 -20.99
CA LYS A 179 -3.40 9.94 -20.33
C LYS A 179 -4.32 8.93 -19.66
N THR A 180 -3.93 7.65 -19.59
CA THR A 180 -4.73 6.64 -18.89
C THR A 180 -4.28 6.54 -17.43
N ALA A 181 -5.19 6.16 -16.54
CA ALA A 181 -4.84 5.87 -15.15
C ALA A 181 -3.80 4.74 -15.06
N GLN A 182 -3.91 3.73 -15.95
CA GLN A 182 -2.91 2.66 -16.06
C GLN A 182 -1.51 3.21 -16.38
N ALA A 183 -1.39 4.20 -17.27
CA ALA A 183 -0.09 4.78 -17.59
C ALA A 183 0.54 5.46 -16.36
N VAL A 184 -0.26 6.15 -15.54
CA VAL A 184 0.23 6.73 -14.28
C VAL A 184 0.71 5.66 -13.31
N VAL A 185 -0.04 4.55 -13.19
CA VAL A 185 0.38 3.42 -12.33
C VAL A 185 1.67 2.77 -12.84
N ASN A 186 1.78 2.54 -14.15
CA ASN A 186 2.99 1.96 -14.76
C ASN A 186 4.23 2.84 -14.55
N GLU A 187 4.11 4.16 -14.77
CA GLU A 187 5.20 5.12 -14.51
C GLU A 187 5.67 5.13 -13.05
N TRP A 188 4.81 4.69 -12.13
CA TRP A 188 5.14 4.61 -10.73
C TRP A 188 5.82 3.28 -10.38
N MET A 189 5.41 2.18 -11.01
CA MET A 189 6.16 0.91 -10.96
C MET A 189 7.56 1.05 -11.57
N GLU A 190 7.73 1.92 -12.57
CA GLU A 190 9.03 2.25 -13.17
C GLU A 190 9.90 3.15 -12.29
N ARG A 191 9.34 3.69 -11.20
CA ARG A 191 10.03 4.56 -10.22
C ARG A 191 9.74 4.06 -8.80
N PRO A 192 10.20 2.84 -8.47
CA PRO A 192 9.94 2.23 -7.17
C PRO A 192 10.50 3.09 -6.04
N THR A 193 9.82 3.07 -4.89
CA THR A 193 10.30 3.76 -3.69
C THR A 193 11.56 3.06 -3.16
N PRO A 194 12.48 3.82 -2.53
CA PRO A 194 13.68 3.20 -1.94
C PRO A 194 13.30 2.18 -0.87
N ALA A 195 14.18 1.20 -0.65
CA ALA A 195 13.99 0.22 0.41
C ALA A 195 13.77 0.91 1.77
N PRO A 196 12.90 0.38 2.63
CA PRO A 196 12.74 0.89 3.99
C PRO A 196 14.06 0.83 4.76
N PRO A 197 14.29 1.72 5.74
CA PRO A 197 15.55 1.81 6.49
C PRO A 197 15.72 0.68 7.54
N VAL A 198 15.00 -0.42 7.40
CA VAL A 198 14.96 -1.55 8.34
C VAL A 198 15.00 -2.88 7.60
N GLY A 199 15.47 -3.93 8.28
CA GLY A 199 15.55 -5.27 7.71
C GLY A 199 16.64 -5.43 6.63
N ASN A 200 16.57 -6.53 5.90
CA ASN A 200 17.56 -6.94 4.89
C ASN A 200 16.86 -7.30 3.58
N GLU A 201 17.41 -6.93 2.43
CA GLU A 201 16.83 -7.27 1.12
C GLU A 201 16.90 -8.78 0.80
N ALA A 202 17.84 -9.50 1.42
CA ALA A 202 18.01 -10.93 1.27
C ALA A 202 17.82 -11.69 2.59
N TYR A 203 17.18 -12.84 2.50
CA TYR A 203 17.12 -13.81 3.59
C TYR A 203 16.88 -15.22 3.04
N CYS A 204 17.78 -16.13 3.43
CA CYS A 204 17.69 -17.53 3.09
C CYS A 204 17.03 -18.32 4.21
N LEU A 205 15.85 -18.87 3.92
CA LEU A 205 15.11 -19.70 4.88
C LEU A 205 15.78 -21.02 5.22
N ARG A 206 16.67 -21.51 4.35
CA ARG A 206 17.33 -22.80 4.53
C ARG A 206 18.44 -22.73 5.57
N CYS A 207 19.33 -21.75 5.45
CA CYS A 207 20.51 -21.60 6.31
C CYS A 207 20.44 -20.39 7.25
N LYS A 208 19.35 -19.62 7.19
CA LYS A 208 19.13 -18.39 7.98
C LYS A 208 20.17 -17.29 7.72
N SER A 209 20.80 -17.30 6.55
CA SER A 209 21.74 -16.25 6.11
C SER A 209 21.00 -15.04 5.55
N HIS A 210 21.56 -13.85 5.74
CA HIS A 210 21.11 -12.59 5.14
C HIS A 210 21.88 -12.22 3.86
N GLU A 211 22.77 -13.10 3.40
CA GLU A 211 23.66 -12.82 2.26
C GLU A 211 23.09 -13.26 0.90
N HIS A 212 22.08 -14.13 0.89
CA HIS A 212 21.53 -14.72 -0.32
C HIS A 212 20.06 -15.12 -0.16
N LEU A 213 19.36 -15.32 -1.27
CA LEU A 213 17.99 -15.84 -1.30
C LEU A 213 17.95 -17.37 -1.24
N PHE A 214 16.82 -17.96 -0.85
CA PHE A 214 16.65 -19.42 -0.79
C PHE A 214 17.04 -20.14 -2.10
N THR A 215 16.77 -19.53 -3.25
CA THR A 215 17.09 -20.05 -4.59
C THR A 215 18.58 -20.14 -4.88
N GLU A 216 19.38 -19.36 -4.17
CA GLU A 216 20.84 -19.27 -4.31
C GLU A 216 21.57 -20.13 -3.28
N CYS A 217 20.84 -20.63 -2.28
CA CYS A 217 21.43 -21.43 -1.21
C CYS A 217 21.96 -22.77 -1.74
N PRO A 218 23.23 -23.13 -1.48
CA PRO A 218 23.76 -24.44 -1.81
C PRO A 218 22.90 -25.57 -1.22
N LEU A 219 22.75 -26.67 -1.96
CA LEU A 219 22.01 -27.85 -1.51
C LEU A 219 22.77 -28.68 -0.46
N TYR A 220 24.09 -28.51 -0.40
CA TYR A 220 24.99 -29.23 0.49
C TYR A 220 25.89 -28.21 1.19
N PHE A 221 25.91 -28.27 2.52
CA PHE A 221 26.96 -27.64 3.32
C PHE A 221 27.96 -28.76 3.64
N ASP A 222 29.21 -28.60 3.20
CA ASP A 222 30.32 -29.45 3.64
C ASP A 222 30.66 -29.21 5.11
#